data_AF-A0A969EGH5-F1
#
_entry.id   AF-A0A969EGH5-F1
#
_cell.length_a   1.000
_cell.length_b   1.000
_cell.length_c   1.000
_cell.angle_alpha   90.00
_cell.angle_beta   90.00
_cell.angle_gamma   90.00
#
_symmetry.space_group_name_H-M   'P 1'
#
loop_
_entity.id
_entity.type
_entity.pdbx_description
1 polymer ?
#
loop_
_entity_poly.entity_id
_entity_poly.type
_entity_poly.pdbx_seq_one_letter_code
_entity_poly.pdbx_strand_id
1 'polypeptide(L)'
;MPDTVHALVEASGLPPGEARLLIAHALEVDRAWLVAHATAPLDEGRLSVARALLARRQAGEPVAYVLGRREFYGLDLAVTPDVLIPRPETELLVELAIERIGIGARRALDLGT
;
A
#
# COMPACT_ATOMS: atom_id res chain seq x y z
N MET A 1 10.37 23.99 -6.12
CA MET A 1 9.75 22.89 -5.34
C MET A 1 10.29 21.58 -5.88
N PRO A 2 10.43 20.50 -5.09
CA PRO A 2 10.86 19.21 -5.61
C PRO A 2 9.87 18.76 -6.69
N ASP A 3 10.38 18.56 -7.91
CA ASP A 3 9.63 18.22 -9.12
C ASP A 3 10.02 16.85 -9.70
N THR A 4 11.02 16.19 -9.12
CA THR A 4 11.46 14.84 -9.50
C THR A 4 11.12 13.82 -8.42
N VAL A 5 11.06 12.54 -8.79
CA VAL A 5 10.84 11.43 -7.83
C VAL A 5 11.90 11.44 -6.73
N HIS A 6 13.18 11.62 -7.10
CA HIS A 6 14.27 11.67 -6.14
C HIS A 6 14.07 12.82 -5.12
N ALA A 7 13.78 14.03 -5.62
CA ALA A 7 13.59 15.19 -4.76
C ALA A 7 12.35 15.06 -3.85
N LEU A 8 11.27 14.43 -4.33
CA LEU A 8 10.09 14.15 -3.50
C LEU A 8 10.38 13.14 -2.39
N VAL A 9 11.12 12.07 -2.68
CA VAL A 9 11.51 11.07 -1.67
C VAL A 9 12.31 11.73 -0.55
N GLU A 10 13.33 12.51 -0.91
CA GLU A 10 14.18 13.23 0.07
C GLU A 10 13.38 14.26 0.87
N ALA A 11 12.48 15.02 0.21
CA ALA A 11 11.66 16.03 0.88
C ALA A 11 10.51 15.46 1.72
N SER A 12 10.16 14.18 1.53
CA SER A 12 9.00 13.57 2.20
C SER A 12 9.19 13.34 3.71
N GLY A 13 10.42 13.27 4.20
CA GLY A 13 10.69 12.92 5.60
C GLY A 13 10.19 11.52 6.03
N LEU A 14 9.73 10.70 5.07
CA LEU A 14 9.29 9.32 5.28
C LEU A 14 10.44 8.35 4.97
N PRO A 15 10.38 7.09 5.45
CA PRO A 15 11.30 6.06 5.01
C PRO A 15 11.32 5.95 3.48
N PRO A 16 12.49 5.94 2.81
CA PRO A 16 12.56 6.01 1.35
C PRO A 16 11.79 4.91 0.60
N GLY A 17 11.66 3.72 1.20
CA GLY A 17 10.85 2.64 0.63
C GLY A 17 9.36 2.97 0.61
N GLU A 18 8.85 3.56 1.69
CA GLU A 18 7.45 3.95 1.84
C GLU A 18 7.11 5.15 0.96
N ALA A 19 7.98 6.17 0.93
CA ALA A 19 7.82 7.31 0.03
C ALA A 19 7.74 6.86 -1.44
N ARG A 20 8.65 5.97 -1.87
CA ARG A 20 8.62 5.41 -3.23
C ARG A 20 7.36 4.60 -3.51
N LEU A 21 6.86 3.83 -2.54
CA LEU A 21 5.61 3.08 -2.70
C LEU A 21 4.42 4.02 -2.95
N LEU A 22 4.30 5.08 -2.15
CA LEU A 22 3.22 6.07 -2.30
C LEU A 22 3.35 6.87 -3.60
N ILE A 23 4.56 7.25 -4.00
CA ILE A 23 4.80 7.94 -5.27
C ILE A 23 4.47 7.01 -6.45
N ALA A 24 4.91 5.75 -6.45
CA ALA A 24 4.54 4.78 -7.49
C ALA A 24 3.03 4.66 -7.63
N HIS A 25 2.31 4.56 -6.49
CA HIS A 25 0.86 4.51 -6.49
C HIS A 25 0.23 5.79 -7.03
N ALA A 26 0.69 6.97 -6.62
CA ALA A 26 0.21 8.26 -7.11
C ALA A 26 0.39 8.43 -8.63
N LEU A 27 1.48 7.88 -9.17
CA LEU A 27 1.82 7.99 -10.58
C LEU A 27 1.25 6.84 -11.44
N GLU A 28 0.64 5.83 -10.82
CA GLU A 28 0.18 4.59 -11.45
C GLU A 28 1.30 3.87 -12.24
N VAL A 29 2.49 3.80 -11.64
CA VAL A 29 3.68 3.16 -12.23
C VAL A 29 4.28 2.12 -11.30
N ASP A 30 5.12 1.25 -11.85
CA ASP A 30 5.89 0.29 -11.05
C ASP A 30 7.18 0.90 -10.48
N ARG A 31 7.86 0.12 -9.64
CA ARG A 31 9.12 0.51 -9.02
C ARG A 31 10.27 0.68 -10.03
N ALA A 32 10.29 -0.09 -11.11
CA ALA A 32 11.34 -0.01 -12.11
C ALA A 32 11.27 1.33 -12.85
N TRP A 33 10.06 1.79 -13.17
CA TRP A 33 9.82 3.09 -13.75
C TRP A 33 10.34 4.23 -12.86
N LEU A 34 10.07 4.18 -11.55
CA LEU A 34 10.57 5.19 -10.61
C LEU A 34 12.10 5.27 -10.59
N VAL A 35 12.78 4.12 -10.71
CA VAL A 35 14.25 4.08 -10.76
C VAL A 35 14.74 4.65 -12.08
N ALA A 36 14.15 4.24 -13.20
CA ALA A 36 14.53 4.70 -14.54
C ALA A 36 14.30 6.21 -14.75
N HIS A 37 13.30 6.79 -14.08
CA HIS A 37 12.89 8.19 -14.24
C HIS A 37 13.11 9.02 -12.97
N ALA A 38 14.02 8.60 -12.09
CA ALA A 38 14.19 9.19 -10.76
C ALA A 38 14.49 10.70 -10.79
N THR A 39 15.17 11.16 -11.85
CA THR A 39 15.60 12.56 -12.07
C THR A 39 14.79 13.29 -13.14
N ALA A 40 13.82 12.61 -13.77
CA ALA A 40 12.96 13.25 -14.76
C ALA A 40 11.93 14.14 -14.04
N PRO A 41 11.64 15.34 -14.58
CA PRO A 41 10.61 16.21 -14.01
C PRO A 41 9.21 15.58 -14.19
N LEU A 42 8.40 15.66 -13.15
CA LEU A 42 6.98 15.30 -13.15
C LEU A 42 6.14 16.55 -13.45
N ASP A 43 5.00 16.37 -14.13
CA ASP A 43 4.03 17.45 -14.29
C ASP A 43 3.33 17.81 -12.96
N GLU A 44 2.74 19.00 -12.90
CA GLU A 44 2.13 19.51 -11.66
C GLU A 44 0.95 18.65 -11.18
N GLY A 45 0.22 17.99 -12.09
CA GLY A 45 -0.86 17.08 -11.72
C GLY A 45 -0.33 15.87 -10.94
N ARG A 46 0.68 15.21 -11.50
CA ARG A 46 1.41 14.12 -10.84
C ARG A 46 2.03 14.53 -9.51
N LEU A 47 2.62 15.73 -9.45
CA LEU A 47 3.19 16.28 -8.22
C LEU A 47 2.14 16.50 -7.14
N SER A 48 0.99 17.06 -7.51
CA SER A 48 -0.11 17.32 -6.59
C SER A 48 -0.63 16.03 -5.93
N VAL A 49 -0.87 14.98 -6.74
CA VAL A 49 -1.34 13.68 -6.25
C VAL A 49 -0.29 13.05 -5.32
N ALA A 50 0.98 13.01 -5.74
CA ALA A 50 2.05 12.45 -4.92
C ALA A 50 2.18 13.18 -3.57
N ARG A 51 2.18 14.52 -3.57
CA ARG A 51 2.27 15.33 -2.35
C ARG A 51 1.08 15.08 -1.43
N ALA A 52 -0.14 14.94 -1.96
CA ALA A 52 -1.33 14.67 -1.16
C ALA A 52 -1.23 13.33 -0.41
N LEU A 53 -0.75 12.27 -1.07
CA LEU A 53 -0.58 10.96 -0.43
C LEU A 53 0.55 10.97 0.61
N LEU A 54 1.67 11.63 0.29
CA LEU A 54 2.78 11.78 1.25
C LEU A 54 2.33 12.56 2.49
N ALA A 55 1.55 13.64 2.32
CA ALA A 55 1.02 14.44 3.42
C ALA A 55 0.07 13.63 4.33
N ARG A 56 -0.83 12.84 3.73
CA ARG A 56 -1.69 11.90 4.48
C ARG A 56 -0.85 10.95 5.34
N ARG A 57 0.20 10.38 4.76
CA ARG A 57 1.10 9.47 5.48
C ARG A 57 1.88 10.17 6.60
N GLN A 58 2.40 11.37 6.34
CA GLN A 58 3.07 12.19 7.34
C GLN A 58 2.16 12.55 8.52
N ALA A 59 0.85 12.72 8.28
CA ALA A 59 -0.14 12.95 9.32
C ALA A 59 -0.44 11.71 10.18
N GLY A 60 0.21 10.58 9.92
CA GLY A 60 0.09 9.35 10.70
C GLY A 60 -0.90 8.33 10.13
N GLU A 61 -1.55 8.62 8.99
CA GLU A 61 -2.47 7.68 8.37
C GLU A 61 -1.74 6.39 7.95
N PRO A 62 -2.25 5.18 8.27
CA PRO A 62 -1.65 3.93 7.84
C PRO A 62 -1.50 3.83 6.31
N VAL A 63 -0.35 3.33 5.86
CA VAL A 63 -0.03 3.21 4.41
C VAL A 63 -1.09 2.42 3.63
N ALA A 64 -1.67 1.38 4.23
CA ALA A 64 -2.70 0.56 3.57
C ALA A 64 -3.97 1.37 3.28
N TYR A 65 -4.37 2.30 4.16
CA TYR A 65 -5.52 3.18 3.92
C TYR A 65 -5.20 4.29 2.92
N VAL A 66 -3.95 4.77 2.89
CA VAL A 66 -3.50 5.71 1.85
C VAL A 66 -3.55 5.06 0.47
N LEU A 67 -3.12 3.79 0.38
CA LEU A 67 -3.17 2.98 -0.84
C LEU A 67 -4.56 2.40 -1.16
N GLY A 68 -5.47 2.40 -0.18
CA GLY A 68 -6.79 1.78 -0.27
C GLY A 68 -6.79 0.25 -0.37
N ARG A 69 -5.64 -0.39 -0.14
CA ARG A 69 -5.47 -1.85 -0.34
C ARG A 69 -4.40 -2.48 0.55
N ARG A 70 -4.51 -3.79 0.75
CA ARG A 70 -3.58 -4.62 1.52
C ARG A 70 -3.54 -6.03 0.95
N GLU A 71 -2.34 -6.49 0.60
CA GLU A 71 -2.12 -7.91 0.32
C GLU A 71 -2.29 -8.73 1.61
N PHE A 72 -3.05 -9.82 1.52
CA PHE A 72 -3.26 -10.79 2.59
C PHE A 72 -3.47 -12.17 1.99
N TYR A 73 -2.63 -13.14 2.37
CA TYR A 73 -2.67 -14.51 1.88
C TYR A 73 -2.69 -14.60 0.33
N GLY A 74 -1.90 -13.76 -0.34
CA GLY A 74 -1.83 -13.67 -1.81
C GLY A 74 -3.01 -12.98 -2.49
N LEU A 75 -3.98 -12.45 -1.74
CA LEU A 75 -5.11 -11.67 -2.25
C LEU A 75 -4.87 -10.18 -2.02
N ASP A 76 -5.12 -9.35 -3.03
CA ASP A 76 -5.13 -7.88 -2.87
C ASP A 76 -6.52 -7.44 -2.41
N LEU A 77 -6.65 -7.09 -1.12
CA LEU A 77 -7.93 -6.72 -0.50
C LEU A 77 -8.08 -5.20 -0.45
N ALA A 78 -9.24 -4.68 -0.84
CA ALA A 78 -9.57 -3.28 -0.63
C ALA A 78 -9.74 -2.99 0.87
N VAL A 79 -9.14 -1.91 1.36
CA VAL A 79 -9.27 -1.48 2.76
C VAL A 79 -9.60 0.01 2.85
N THR A 80 -10.44 0.35 3.82
CA THR A 80 -10.81 1.73 4.17
C THR A 80 -10.58 1.94 5.67
N PRO A 81 -10.60 3.19 6.16
CA PRO A 81 -10.54 3.47 7.59
C PRO A 81 -11.65 2.81 8.43
N ASP A 82 -12.73 2.35 7.79
CA ASP A 82 -13.87 1.69 8.45
C ASP A 82 -13.64 0.19 8.74
N VAL A 83 -12.52 -0.39 8.26
CA VAL A 83 -12.19 -1.82 8.43
C VAL A 83 -10.81 -2.00 9.03
N LEU A 84 -10.58 -3.13 9.71
CA LEU A 84 -9.26 -3.50 10.19
C LEU A 84 -8.33 -3.84 9.02
N ILE A 85 -7.08 -3.38 9.08
CA ILE A 85 -6.05 -3.75 8.11
C ILE A 85 -5.64 -5.21 8.37
N PRO A 86 -5.77 -6.13 7.39
CA PRO A 86 -5.32 -7.50 7.55
C PRO A 86 -3.85 -7.59 7.95
N ARG A 87 -3.58 -8.39 8.99
CA ARG A 87 -2.27 -8.52 9.62
C ARG A 87 -1.56 -9.78 9.12
N PRO A 88 -0.25 -9.75 8.82
CA PRO A 88 0.47 -10.97 8.42
C PRO A 88 0.34 -12.11 9.43
N GLU A 89 0.28 -11.79 10.73
CA GLU A 89 0.15 -12.77 11.80
C GLU A 89 -1.17 -13.57 11.71
N THR A 90 -2.22 -13.01 11.11
CA THR A 90 -3.49 -13.72 10.91
C THR A 90 -3.50 -14.63 9.69
N GLU A 91 -2.46 -14.63 8.86
CA GLU A 91 -2.33 -15.61 7.77
C GLU A 91 -2.15 -17.04 8.31
N LEU A 92 -1.48 -17.19 9.46
CA LEU A 92 -1.36 -18.47 10.14
C LEU A 92 -2.74 -19.05 10.53
N LEU A 93 -3.71 -18.19 10.88
CA LEU A 93 -5.06 -18.65 11.19
C LEU A 93 -5.74 -19.23 9.94
N VAL A 94 -5.56 -18.59 8.78
CA VAL A 94 -6.07 -19.07 7.50
C VAL A 94 -5.43 -20.40 7.13
N GLU A 95 -4.10 -20.51 7.23
CA GLU A 95 -3.36 -21.74 6.97
C GLU A 95 -3.87 -22.91 7.84
N LEU A 96 -3.92 -22.71 9.15
CA LEU A 96 -4.41 -23.71 10.09
C LEU A 96 -5.90 -24.07 9.89
N ALA A 97 -6.72 -23.12 9.43
CA ALA A 97 -8.11 -23.38 9.10
C ALA A 97 -8.23 -24.29 7.86
N ILE A 98 -7.46 -24.02 6.80
CA ILE A 98 -7.40 -24.83 5.58
C ILE A 98 -6.96 -26.26 5.92
N GLU A 99 -5.91 -26.41 6.72
CA GLU A 99 -5.41 -27.72 7.16
C GLU A 99 -6.48 -28.53 7.91
N ARG A 100 -7.22 -27.89 8.82
CA ARG A 100 -8.23 -28.56 9.66
C ARG A 100 -9.53 -28.87 8.93
N ILE A 101 -9.97 -27.97 8.06
CA ILE A 101 -11.20 -28.12 7.28
C ILE A 101 -11.08 -29.31 6.33
N GLY A 102 -9.89 -29.54 5.76
CA GLY A 102 -9.61 -30.62 4.84
C GLY A 102 -10.39 -30.52 3.52
N ILE A 103 -10.11 -31.44 2.60
CA ILE A 103 -10.73 -31.48 1.27
C ILE A 103 -12.12 -32.15 1.42
N GLY A 104 -13.12 -31.42 1.89
CA GLY A 104 -14.47 -31.98 2.02
C GLY A 104 -15.49 -31.18 2.80
N ALA A 105 -15.09 -30.20 3.64
CA ALA A 105 -16.08 -29.34 4.27
C ALA A 105 -16.76 -28.45 3.23
N ARG A 106 -18.07 -28.30 3.36
CA ARG A 106 -18.89 -27.51 2.43
C ARG A 106 -19.25 -26.13 2.95
N ARG A 107 -18.96 -25.87 4.24
CA ARG A 107 -19.38 -24.66 4.94
C ARG A 107 -18.33 -24.28 5.98
N ALA A 108 -17.97 -23.01 5.99
CA ALA A 108 -17.19 -22.36 7.02
C ALA A 108 -17.93 -21.08 7.43
N LEU A 109 -17.62 -20.56 8.62
CA LEU A 109 -18.14 -19.29 9.13
C LEU A 109 -16.96 -18.49 9.65
N ASP A 110 -16.85 -17.25 9.18
CA ASP A 110 -15.95 -16.24 9.74
C ASP A 110 -16.77 -15.24 10.56
N LEU A 111 -16.29 -14.88 11.74
CA LEU A 111 -16.97 -14.00 12.68
C LEU A 111 -16.14 -12.73 12.88
N GLY A 112 -16.65 -11.59 12.41
CA GLY A 112 -15.92 -10.32 12.44
C GLY A 112 -15.05 -10.10 11.20
N THR A 113 -15.58 -10.48 10.04
CA THR A 113 -14.97 -10.30 8.71
C THR A 113 -15.03 -8.84 8.24
#